data_AF-A0A2V9M114-F1
#
_entry.id   AF-A0A2V9M114-F1
#
_cell.length_a   1.000
_cell.length_b   1.000
_cell.length_c   1.000
_cell.angle_alpha   90.00
_cell.angle_beta   90.00
_cell.angle_gamma   90.00
#
_symmetry.space_group_name_H-M   'P 1'
#
loop_
_entity.id
_entity.type
_entity.pdbx_description
1 polymer ?
#
loop_
_entity_poly.entity_id
_entity_poly.type
_entity_poly.pdbx_seq_one_letter_code
_entity_poly.pdbx_strand_id
1 'polypeptide(L)' 'MRYSQKTDFAPRVGFAWRATGDGKTVLRGGYGKYIDAPLGYLILSSWARKKIGQTWETAA' A
#
# COMPACT_ATOMS: atom_id res chain seq x y z
N MET A 1 7.22 -8.61 -17.26
CA MET A 1 6.86 -7.18 -17.12
C MET A 1 5.39 -7.03 -17.50
N ARG A 2 4.48 -6.80 -16.55
CA ARG A 2 3.09 -6.45 -16.89
C ARG A 2 3.07 -4.98 -17.29
N TYR A 3 2.47 -4.68 -18.44
CA TYR A 3 2.23 -3.32 -18.92
C TYR A 3 1.56 -2.53 -17.79
N SER A 4 2.09 -1.35 -17.43
CA SER A 4 1.46 -0.47 -16.44
C SER A 4 0.07 -0.11 -16.97
N GLN A 5 -0.95 -0.77 -16.44
CA GLN A 5 -2.33 -0.43 -16.76
C GLN A 5 -2.57 0.96 -16.17
N LYS A 6 -3.03 1.91 -17.00
CA LYS A 6 -3.28 3.31 -16.61
C LYS A 6 -4.42 3.47 -15.58
N THR A 7 -4.85 2.38 -14.95
CA THR A 7 -5.96 2.29 -14.01
C THR A 7 -5.57 2.53 -12.57
N ASP A 8 -4.27 2.68 -12.28
CA ASP A 8 -3.74 3.03 -10.95
C ASP A 8 -3.93 4.52 -10.64
N PHE A 9 -5.14 5.01 -10.88
CA PHE A 9 -5.56 6.36 -10.52
C PHE A 9 -6.04 6.34 -9.07
N ALA A 10 -5.29 7.04 -8.21
CA ALA A 10 -5.51 7.16 -6.78
C ALA A 10 -5.70 8.64 -6.41
N PRO A 11 -6.83 9.25 -6.79
CA PRO A 11 -7.07 10.67 -6.53
C PRO A 11 -7.17 10.92 -5.03
N ARG A 12 -6.64 12.07 -4.61
CA ARG A 12 -6.70 12.55 -3.23
C ARG A 12 -7.16 14.00 -3.28
N VAL A 13 -8.30 14.26 -2.65
CA VAL A 13 -8.87 15.60 -2.55
C VAL A 13 -9.17 15.91 -1.09
N GLY A 14 -8.86 17.12 -0.68
CA GLY A 14 -9.08 17.59 0.68
C GLY A 14 -9.70 18.98 0.66
N PHE A 15 -10.42 19.30 1.72
CA PHE A 15 -10.94 20.64 1.95
C PHE A 15 -10.68 21.06 3.39
N ALA A 16 -10.46 22.35 3.56
CA ALA A 16 -10.37 22.99 4.86
C ALA A 16 -11.23 24.25 4.82
N TRP A 17 -12.17 24.35 5.75
CA TRP A 17 -13.12 25.45 5.84
C TRP A 17 -13.10 26.06 7.23
N ARG A 18 -13.14 27.40 7.30
CA ARG A 18 -13.20 28.16 8.55
C ARG A 18 -14.66 28.47 8.84
N ALA A 19 -15.23 27.84 9.87
CA ALA A 19 -16.67 27.91 10.13
C ALA A 19 -17.13 29.24 10.72
N THR A 20 -16.32 29.84 11.60
CA THR A 20 -16.69 31.02 12.39
C THR A 20 -15.92 32.30 12.02
N GLY A 21 -15.07 32.26 10.98
CA GLY A 21 -14.36 33.43 10.42
C GLY A 21 -13.23 34.01 11.29
N ASP A 22 -13.33 33.84 12.60
CA ASP A 22 -12.35 34.10 13.66
C ASP A 22 -11.14 33.16 13.65
N GLY A 23 -11.12 32.16 12.76
CA GLY A 23 -9.95 31.31 12.48
C GLY A 23 -9.61 30.29 13.56
N LYS A 24 -10.31 30.29 14.69
CA LYS A 24 -10.09 29.36 15.81
C LYS A 24 -10.64 27.97 15.54
N THR A 25 -11.71 27.90 14.75
CA THR A 25 -12.37 26.65 14.40
C THR A 25 -12.24 26.39 12.90
N VAL A 26 -11.56 25.30 12.55
CA VAL A 26 -11.34 24.89 11.15
C VAL A 26 -11.83 23.47 10.98
N LEU A 27 -12.84 23.30 10.13
CA LEU A 27 -13.31 22.00 9.68
C LEU A 27 -12.41 21.52 8.56
N ARG A 28 -11.85 20.32 8.72
CA ARG A 28 -10.97 19.69 7.73
C ARG A 28 -11.56 18.35 7.37
N GLY A 29 -11.62 18.07 6.08
CA GLY A 29 -12.09 16.80 5.56
C GLY A 29 -11.35 16.45 4.28
N GLY A 30 -11.43 15.19 3.89
CA GLY A 30 -10.80 14.75 2.66
C GLY A 30 -11.22 13.34 2.29
N TYR A 31 -11.07 13.04 1.01
CA TYR A 31 -11.34 11.74 0.44
C TYR A 31 -10.17 11.33 -0.47
N GLY A 32 -9.70 10.10 -0.29
CA GLY A 32 -8.60 9.56 -1.07
C GLY A 32 -8.81 8.09 -1.33
N LYS A 33 -8.50 7.66 -2.56
CA LYS A 33 -8.43 6.25 -2.91
C LYS A 33 -7.00 5.77 -2.70
N TYR A 34 -6.83 4.71 -1.90
CA TYR A 34 -5.54 4.10 -1.64
C TYR A 34 -5.48 2.75 -2.35
N ILE A 35 -4.42 2.54 -3.12
CA ILE A 35 -4.14 1.25 -3.74
C ILE A 35 -3.27 0.51 -2.73
N ASP A 36 -3.81 -0.56 -2.17
CA ASP A 36 -3.14 -1.36 -1.16
C ASP A 36 -2.66 -2.68 -1.77
N ALA A 37 -1.51 -3.16 -1.31
CA ALA A 37 -1.03 -4.49 -1.66
C ALA A 37 -1.52 -5.46 -0.58
N PRO A 38 -2.23 -6.54 -0.93
CA PRO A 38 -2.72 -7.47 0.07
C PRO A 38 -1.55 -8.01 0.89
N LEU A 39 -1.57 -7.77 2.21
CA LEU A 39 -0.51 -8.10 3.16
C LEU A 39 -0.05 -9.57 3.04
N GLY A 40 -0.96 -10.49 2.70
CA GLY A 40 -0.65 -11.89 2.45
C GLY A 40 0.37 -12.12 1.33
N TYR A 41 0.41 -11.26 0.32
CA TYR A 41 1.40 -11.33 -0.78
C TYR A 41 2.82 -10.98 -0.29
N LEU A 42 2.93 -10.02 0.63
CA LEU A 42 4.21 -9.64 1.25
C LEU A 42 4.72 -10.74 2.20
N ILE A 43 3.85 -11.35 3.00
CA ILE A 43 4.22 -12.41 3.95
C ILE A 43 4.62 -13.71 3.23
N LEU A 44 3.85 -14.16 2.23
CA LEU A 44 4.18 -15.38 1.48
C LEU A 44 5.47 -15.23 0.67
N SER A 45 5.77 -14.04 0.14
CA SER A 45 7.03 -13.78 -0.56
C SER A 45 8.27 -13.90 0.33
N SER A 46 8.11 -13.66 1.65
CA SER A 46 9.17 -13.85 2.65
C SER A 46 9.42 -15.34 2.93
N TRP A 47 8.37 -16.17 2.91
CA TRP A 47 8.48 -17.62 3.11
C TRP A 47 8.92 -18.36 1.83
N ALA A 48 8.84 -17.73 0.66
CA ALA A 48 9.30 -18.27 -0.63
C ALA A 48 10.84 -18.25 -0.81
N ARG A 49 11.61 -18.19 0.27
CA ARG A 49 13.06 -18.46 0.22
C ARG A 49 13.27 -19.96 -0.01
N LYS A 50 13.30 -20.35 -1.28
CA LYS A 50 13.83 -21.66 -1.71
C LYS A 50 15.20 -21.84 -1.05
N LYS A 51 15.37 -22.91 -0.28
CA LYS A 51 16.67 -23.32 0.29
C LYS A 51 17.57 -23.72 -0.89
N ILE A 52 18.34 -22.78 -1.42
CA ILE A 52 19.46 -23.04 -2.33
C ILE A 52 20.54 -23.67 -1.45
N GLY A 53 20.58 -25.01 -1.36
CA GLY A 53 21.67 -25.73 -0.68
C GLY A 53 21.36 -27.08 -0.03
N GLN A 54 20.12 -27.59 0.01
CA GLN A 54 19.86 -28.95 0.54
C GLN A 54 19.87 -29.99 -0.58
N THR A 55 21.04 -30.39 -1.06
CA THR A 55 21.15 -31.52 -2.01
C THR A 55 22.22 -32.56 -1.70
N TRP A 56 23.02 -32.43 -0.63
CA TRP A 56 24.13 -33.39 -0.40
C TRP A 56 24.26 -33.98 1.01
N GLU A 57 23.39 -33.62 1.97
CA GLU A 57 23.51 -34.10 3.36
C GLU A 57 22.55 -35.24 3.74
N THR A 58 21.64 -35.65 2.86
CA THR A 58 20.66 -36.74 3.15
C THR A 58 20.91 -38.02 2.35
N ALA A 59 22.10 -38.16 1.76
CA ALA A 59 22.48 -39.31 0.93
C ALA A 59 23.60 -40.16 1.54
N ALA A 60 23.80 -40.09 2.86
CA ALA A 60 24.73 -40.95 3.61
C ALA A 60 23.97 -41.82 4.60
#